data_AF-A0A7Y6XNC6-F1
#
_entry.id   AF-A0A7Y6XNC6-F1
#
_cell.length_a   1.000
_cell.length_b   1.000
_cell.length_c   1.000
_cell.angle_alpha   90.00
_cell.angle_beta   90.00
_cell.angle_gamma   90.00
#
_symmetry.space_group_name_H-M   'P 1'
#
loop_
_entity.id
_entity.type
_entity.pdbx_description
1 polymer ?
#
loop_
_entity_poly.entity_id
_entity_poly.type
_entity_poly.pdbx_seq_one_letter_code
_entity_poly.pdbx_strand_id
1 'polypeptide(L)' 'MRGMFSGSKFNQPIGEWDVSNVTDMSRMFEISEFNRPIGNWDVSNVINMSEMFGVVLFTTSRFSPSQFNQPIDNWDVSNV' A
#
# COMPACT_ATOMS: atom_id res chain seq x y z
N MET A 1 -1.37 -8.37 5.40
CA MET A 1 -1.97 -7.03 5.56
C MET A 1 -2.96 -6.67 4.45
N ARG A 2 -3.64 -7.66 3.84
CA ARG A 2 -4.61 -7.45 2.77
C ARG A 2 -5.70 -6.44 3.13
N GLY A 3 -5.90 -5.43 2.29
CA GLY A 3 -7.01 -4.47 2.38
C GLY A 3 -7.04 -3.57 3.62
N MET A 4 -5.97 -3.51 4.43
CA MET A 4 -6.00 -2.88 5.75
C MET A 4 -6.42 -1.39 5.73
N PHE A 5 -6.04 -0.65 4.69
CA PHE A 5 -6.38 0.77 4.52
C PHE A 5 -7.18 1.05 3.24
N SER A 6 -7.81 0.03 2.66
CA SER A 6 -8.65 0.20 1.48
C SER A 6 -9.81 1.16 1.77
N GLY A 7 -9.98 2.20 0.95
CA GLY A 7 -11.00 3.24 1.12
C GLY A 7 -10.85 4.10 2.39
N SER A 8 -9.70 4.03 3.07
CA SER A 8 -9.47 4.71 4.34
C SER A 8 -8.92 6.12 4.16
N LYS A 9 -9.34 7.03 5.05
CA LYS A 9 -8.75 8.38 5.24
C LYS A 9 -7.49 8.37 6.11
N PHE A 10 -7.02 7.18 6.50
CA PHE A 10 -5.82 7.04 7.30
C PHE A 10 -4.60 7.55 6.52
N ASN A 11 -3.92 8.56 7.07
CA ASN A 11 -2.76 9.21 6.45
C ASN A 11 -1.71 9.59 7.50
N GLN A 12 -1.46 8.66 8.44
CA GLN A 12 -0.47 8.81 9.51
C GLN A 12 0.81 8.03 9.20
N PRO A 13 1.96 8.36 9.81
CA PRO A 13 3.21 7.65 9.58
C PRO A 13 3.12 6.17 9.95
N ILE A 14 3.65 5.31 9.07
CA ILE A 14 3.72 3.84 9.25
C ILE A 14 5.10 3.26 8.89
N GLY A 15 6.09 4.13 8.62
CA GLY A 15 7.41 3.70 8.14
C GLY A 15 8.16 2.78 9.10
N GLU A 16 7.83 2.81 10.40
CA GLU A 16 8.44 2.01 11.46
C GLU A 16 7.78 0.63 11.65
N TRP A 17 6.81 0.27 10.82
CA TRP A 17 6.15 -1.03 10.94
C TRP A 17 7.08 -2.17 10.51
N ASP A 18 7.20 -3.18 11.36
CA ASP A 18 7.82 -4.45 10.98
C ASP A 18 6.82 -5.26 10.13
N VAL A 19 7.16 -5.43 8.85
CA VAL A 19 6.39 -6.18 7.87
C VAL A 19 7.15 -7.39 7.33
N SER A 20 8.29 -7.74 7.94
CA SER A 20 9.19 -8.80 7.46
C SER A 20 8.53 -10.17 7.36
N ASN A 21 7.46 -10.43 8.11
CA ASN A 21 6.72 -11.70 8.06
C ASN A 21 5.44 -11.64 7.20
N VAL A 22 5.18 -10.53 6.51
CA VAL A 22 3.96 -10.35 5.73
C VAL A 22 4.13 -10.98 4.36
N THR A 23 3.17 -11.83 3.98
CA THR A 23 3.15 -12.48 2.66
C THR A 23 2.13 -11.88 1.68
N ASP A 24 1.09 -11.22 2.18
CA ASP A 24 0.02 -10.63 1.35
C ASP A 24 -0.23 -9.16 1.73
N MET A 25 0.05 -8.26 0.80
CA MET A 25 -0.21 -6.81 0.87
C MET A 25 -1.23 -6.33 -0.17
N SER A 26 -1.97 -7.25 -0.79
CA SER A 26 -2.96 -6.92 -1.82
C SER A 26 -3.98 -5.89 -1.31
N ARG A 27 -4.28 -4.90 -2.15
CA ARG A 27 -5.26 -3.83 -1.88
C ARG A 27 -5.01 -3.03 -0.60
N MET A 28 -3.82 -3.09 0.01
CA MET A 28 -3.59 -2.48 1.31
C MET A 28 -3.92 -0.99 1.34
N PHE A 29 -3.61 -0.24 0.28
CA PHE A 29 -3.90 1.19 0.09
C PHE A 29 -4.78 1.47 -1.15
N GLU A 30 -5.60 0.50 -1.54
CA GLU A 30 -6.56 0.68 -2.63
C GLU A 30 -7.51 1.84 -2.30
N ILE A 31 -7.61 2.84 -3.19
CA ILE A 31 -8.49 4.01 -2.99
C ILE A 31 -8.24 4.71 -1.62
N SER A 32 -6.98 4.79 -1.19
CA SER A 32 -6.60 5.41 0.08
C SER A 32 -6.10 6.85 -0.11
N GLU A 33 -6.37 7.72 0.86
CA GLU A 33 -5.76 9.06 0.93
C GLU A 33 -4.30 9.02 1.45
N PHE A 34 -3.76 7.82 1.72
CA PHE A 34 -2.41 7.64 2.24
C PHE A 34 -1.35 8.15 1.23
N ASN A 35 -0.55 9.11 1.67
CA ASN A 35 0.61 9.60 0.91
C ASN A 35 1.74 10.06 1.86
N ARG A 36 2.06 9.24 2.85
CA ARG A 36 3.24 9.45 3.70
C ARG A 36 4.41 8.64 3.16
N PRO A 37 5.66 9.09 3.39
CA PRO A 37 6.83 8.25 3.16
C PRO A 37 6.63 6.88 3.81
N ILE A 38 6.71 5.83 3.01
CA ILE A 38 6.81 4.47 3.51
C ILE A 38 8.30 4.18 3.65
N GLY A 39 8.70 3.65 4.80
CA GLY A 39 10.09 3.42 5.13
C GLY A 39 10.72 2.30 4.29
N ASN A 40 11.91 1.88 4.71
CA ASN A 40 12.61 0.73 4.15
C ASN A 40 12.00 -0.57 4.67
N TRP A 41 10.71 -0.78 4.41
CA TRP A 41 10.03 -2.02 4.73
C TRP A 41 10.73 -3.20 4.06
N ASP A 42 11.00 -4.25 4.84
CA ASP A 42 11.43 -5.53 4.30
C ASP A 42 10.21 -6.27 3.73
N VAL A 43 10.03 -6.15 2.41
CA VAL A 43 8.93 -6.79 1.68
C VAL A 43 9.38 -8.06 0.95
N SER A 44 10.58 -8.58 1.25
CA SER A 44 11.15 -9.74 0.55
C SER A 44 10.29 -11.00 0.70
N ASN A 45 9.48 -11.12 1.76
CA ASN A 45 8.56 -12.25 1.95
C ASN A 45 7.17 -12.05 1.33
N VAL A 46 6.89 -10.89 0.74
CA VAL A 46 5.59 -10.60 0.13
C VAL A 46 5.50 -11.31 -1.23
N ILE A 47 4.43 -12.06 -1.42
CA ILE A 47 4.13 -12.79 -2.66
C ILE A 47 2.93 -12.20 -3.42
N ASN A 48 2.23 -11.22 -2.83
CA ASN A 48 1.08 -10.60 -3.46
C ASN A 48 0.96 -9.12 -3.09
N MET A 49 1.14 -8.24 -4.07
CA MET A 49 0.89 -6.79 -3.97
C MET A 49 -0.18 -6.30 -4.95
N SER A 50 -1.04 -7.20 -5.45
CA SER A 50 -2.10 -6.84 -6.40
C SER A 50 -2.92 -5.66 -5.90
N GLU A 51 -3.05 -4.64 -6.75
CA GLU A 51 -3.84 -3.42 -6.47
C GLU A 51 -3.45 -2.69 -5.17
N MET A 52 -2.24 -2.89 -4.63
CA MET A 52 -1.80 -2.29 -3.36
C MET A 52 -2.02 -0.77 -3.32
N PHE A 53 -1.71 -0.07 -4.42
CA PHE A 53 -1.98 1.37 -4.62
C PHE A 53 -2.98 1.62 -5.76
N GLY A 54 -3.86 0.65 -6.03
CA GLY A 54 -4.78 0.68 -7.16
C GLY A 54 -5.87 1.76 -7.06
N VAL A 55 -6.41 2.11 -8.23
CA VAL A 55 -7.65 2.89 -8.38
C VAL A 55 -8.70 2.00 -9.05
N VAL A 56 -9.97 2.11 -8.64
CA VAL A 56 -11.08 1.41 -9.31
C VAL A 56 -11.70 2.27 -10.42
N LEU A 57 -12.16 1.60 -11.48
CA LEU A 57 -12.74 2.18 -12.70
C LEU A 57 -14.08 2.92 -12.50
N PHE A 58 -14.59 2.99 -11.27
CA PHE A 58 -15.82 3.69 -10.91
C PHE A 58 -15.59 4.53 -9.65
N THR A 59 -14.81 5.60 -9.77
CA THR A 59 -14.65 6.58 -8.68
C THR A 59 -15.98 7.30 -8.48
N THR A 60 -16.76 6.85 -7.50
CA THR A 60 -17.90 7.62 -7.00
C THR A 60 -17.36 8.81 -6.21
N SER A 61 -18.13 9.89 -6.09
CA SER A 61 -17.74 11.14 -5.39
C SER A 61 -17.36 10.97 -3.90
N ARG A 62 -17.45 9.75 -3.35
CA ARG A 62 -17.15 9.43 -1.95
C ARG A 62 -15.70 8.99 -1.72
N PHE A 63 -14.96 8.64 -2.77
CA PHE A 63 -13.61 8.11 -2.62
C PHE A 63 -12.63 8.74 -3.62
N SER A 64 -11.44 9.06 -3.12
CA SER A 64 -10.34 9.58 -3.92
C SER A 64 -9.43 8.43 -4.37
N PRO A 65 -8.95 8.42 -5.63
CA PRO A 65 -7.90 7.53 -6.08
C PRO A 65 -6.68 7.58 -5.16
N SER A 66 -5.95 6.46 -5.05
CA SER A 66 -4.65 6.48 -4.37
C SER A 66 -3.78 7.61 -4.94
N GLN A 67 -3.30 8.48 -4.06
CA GLN A 67 -2.40 9.59 -4.40
C GLN A 67 -0.94 9.23 -4.14
N PHE A 68 -0.65 7.95 -3.91
CA PHE A 68 0.66 7.50 -3.52
C PHE A 68 1.68 7.71 -4.63
N ASN A 69 2.70 8.50 -4.33
CA ASN A 69 3.77 8.86 -5.28
C ASN A 69 5.15 8.90 -4.61
N GLN A 70 5.31 8.23 -3.48
CA GLN A 70 6.58 8.14 -2.77
C GLN A 70 7.48 7.09 -3.43
N PRO A 71 8.81 7.27 -3.41
CA PRO A 71 9.74 6.29 -3.98
C PRO A 71 9.66 4.97 -3.20
N ILE A 72 9.65 3.86 -3.93
CA ILE A 72 9.68 2.47 -3.40
C ILE A 72 10.70 1.62 -4.17
N ASP A 73 11.62 2.26 -4.89
CA ASP A 73 12.56 1.60 -5.80
C ASP A 73 13.59 0.72 -5.06
N ASN A 74 13.68 0.87 -3.74
CA ASN A 74 14.56 0.10 -2.87
C ASN A 74 13.94 -1.20 -2.35
N TRP A 75 12.67 -1.45 -2.63
CA TRP A 75 11.99 -2.66 -2.18
C TRP A 75 12.41 -3.87 -3.02
N ASP A 76 12.74 -4.97 -2.36
CA ASP A 76 12.93 -6.25 -3.03
C ASP A 76 11.56 -6.86 -3.37
N VAL A 77 11.14 -6.67 -4.63
CA VAL A 77 9.89 -7.21 -5.18
C VAL A 77 10.10 -8.45 -6.03
N SER A 78 11.23 -9.14 -5.88
CA SER A 78 11.56 -10.33 -6.70
C SER A 78 10.58 -11.50 -6.52
N ASN A 79 9.82 -11.51 -5.43
CA ASN A 79 8.85 -12.56 -5.09
C ASN A 79 7.39 -12.23 -5.47
N VAL A 80 7.13 -11.07 -6.09
CA VAL A 80 5.78 -10.55 -6.38
C VAL A 80 5.39 -10.73 -7.86
#